data_AF-A0A1F5IMH5-F1
#
_entry.id   AF-A0A1F5IMH5-F1
#
_cell.length_a   1.000
_cell.length_b   1.000
_cell.length_c   1.000
_cell.angle_alpha   90.00
_cell.angle_beta   90.00
_cell.angle_gamma   90.00
#
_symmetry.space_group_name_H-M   'P 1'
#
loop_
_entity.id
_entity.type
_entity.pdbx_description
1 polymer ?
#
loop_
_entity_poly.entity_id
_entity_poly.type
_entity_poly.pdbx_seq_one_letter_code
_entity_poly.pdbx_strand_id
1 'polypeptide(L)'
;MNLVALWATSIILPGLSYTGGLRALAIGALGLMFINMAIIPLLKIMFLPLNLLTLGLFTWAINVVGLYLLTTFVPAFRIIPYYFPGSNIGGVEIPAADLNVLWVAILASFLVGLISHFLGWLAD
;
A
#
# COMPACT_ATOMS: atom_id res chain seq x y z
N MET A 1 11.99 1.75 -6.14
CA MET A 1 11.17 0.70 -5.49
C MET A 1 9.69 1.09 -5.44
N ASN A 2 9.32 2.24 -4.87
CA ASN A 2 7.91 2.68 -4.74
C ASN A 2 7.10 2.65 -6.04
N LEU A 3 7.68 3.04 -7.19
CA LEU A 3 6.98 3.01 -8.48
C LEU A 3 6.57 1.59 -8.88
N VAL A 4 7.51 0.64 -8.81
CA VAL A 4 7.26 -0.77 -9.14
C VAL A 4 6.29 -1.38 -8.13
N ALA A 5 6.43 -1.04 -6.84
CA ALA A 5 5.53 -1.52 -5.79
C ALA A 5 4.08 -1.04 -5.99
N LEU A 6 3.87 0.24 -6.31
CA LEU A 6 2.55 0.78 -6.63
C LEU A 6 1.95 0.14 -7.89
N TRP A 7 2.76 0.02 -8.95
CA TRP A 7 2.31 -0.62 -10.19
C TRP A 7 1.93 -2.10 -9.97
N ALA A 8 2.81 -2.89 -9.35
CA ALA A 8 2.54 -4.29 -9.08
C ALA A 8 1.34 -4.47 -8.15
N THR A 9 1.22 -3.64 -7.10
CA THR A 9 0.06 -3.67 -6.20
C THR A 9 -1.24 -3.37 -6.94
N SER A 10 -1.24 -2.41 -7.87
CA SER A 10 -2.46 -2.08 -8.65
C SER A 10 -2.93 -3.20 -9.58
N ILE A 11 -2.01 -4.09 -9.98
CA ILE A 11 -2.33 -5.27 -10.79
C ILE A 11 -2.86 -6.39 -9.89
N ILE A 12 -2.19 -6.63 -8.75
CA ILE A 12 -2.55 -7.70 -7.80
C ILE A 12 -3.88 -7.38 -7.10
N LEU A 13 -4.09 -6.12 -6.73
CA LEU A 13 -5.25 -5.63 -6.01
C LEU A 13 -5.87 -4.44 -6.76
N PRO A 14 -6.78 -4.69 -7.73
CA PRO A 14 -7.43 -3.64 -8.54
C PRO A 14 -8.19 -2.58 -7.73
N GLY A 15 -8.48 -2.84 -6.45
CA GLY A 15 -9.02 -1.85 -5.53
C GLY A 15 -8.11 -0.63 -5.32
N LEU A 16 -6.80 -0.77 -5.52
CA LEU A 16 -5.87 0.36 -5.68
C LEU A 16 -5.69 0.62 -7.17
N SER A 17 -6.35 1.65 -7.70
CA SER A 17 -6.30 1.99 -9.12
C SER A 17 -5.72 3.38 -9.35
N TYR A 18 -5.23 3.62 -10.57
CA TYR A 18 -4.77 4.94 -10.99
C TYR A 18 -5.16 5.23 -12.45
N THR A 19 -5.28 6.50 -12.78
CA THR A 19 -5.64 6.99 -14.13
C THR A 19 -4.57 7.95 -14.65
N GLY A 20 -4.23 7.88 -15.94
CA GLY A 20 -3.17 8.70 -16.55
C GLY A 20 -1.83 7.98 -16.79
N GLY A 21 -1.82 6.64 -16.72
CA GLY A 21 -0.69 5.80 -17.16
C GLY A 21 0.62 6.04 -16.41
N LEU A 22 1.74 5.98 -17.13
CA LEU A 22 3.08 6.10 -16.54
C LEU A 22 3.31 7.45 -15.83
N ARG A 23 2.72 8.54 -16.33
CA ARG A 23 2.82 9.86 -15.70
C ARG A 23 2.19 9.86 -14.31
N ALA A 24 1.00 9.27 -14.18
CA ALA A 24 0.33 9.14 -12.90
C ALA A 24 1.15 8.28 -11.93
N LEU A 25 1.65 7.12 -12.38
CA LEU A 25 2.54 6.27 -11.58
C LEU A 25 3.78 7.01 -11.10
N ALA A 26 4.44 7.79 -11.96
CA ALA A 26 5.62 8.57 -11.59
C ALA A 26 5.29 9.61 -10.51
N ILE A 27 4.21 10.37 -10.69
CA ILE A 27 3.74 11.35 -9.69
C ILE A 27 3.38 10.64 -8.38
N GLY A 28 2.69 9.50 -8.44
CA GLY A 28 2.34 8.71 -7.26
C GLY A 28 3.55 8.17 -6.52
N ALA A 29 4.55 7.67 -7.24
CA ALA A 29 5.80 7.20 -6.66
C ALA A 29 6.58 8.32 -5.96
N LEU A 30 6.61 9.51 -6.56
CA LEU A 30 7.19 10.71 -5.95
C LEU A 30 6.40 11.16 -4.71
N GLY A 31 5.08 11.17 -4.78
CA GLY A 31 4.21 11.48 -3.65
C GLY A 31 4.42 10.50 -2.48
N LEU A 32 4.48 9.20 -2.76
CA LEU A 32 4.72 8.19 -1.76
C LEU A 32 6.14 8.25 -1.19
N MET A 33 7.14 8.57 -2.02
CA MET A 33 8.51 8.84 -1.56
C MET A 33 8.53 10.03 -0.58
N PHE A 34 7.86 11.13 -0.92
CA PHE A 34 7.77 12.29 -0.03
C PHE A 34 7.05 11.95 1.28
N ILE A 35 5.93 11.24 1.22
CA ILE A 35 5.19 10.78 2.40
C ILE A 35 6.09 9.90 3.29
N ASN A 36 6.80 8.94 2.71
CA ASN A 36 7.69 8.04 3.45
C ASN A 36 8.92 8.76 4.03
N MET A 37 9.38 9.83 3.40
CA MET A 37 10.55 10.60 3.85
C MET A 37 10.20 11.67 4.89
N ALA A 38 9.04 12.31 4.77
CA ALA A 38 8.65 13.45 5.62
C ALA A 38 7.59 13.05 6.66
N ILE A 39 6.47 12.46 6.24
CA ILE A 39 5.29 12.26 7.08
C ILE A 39 5.43 11.01 7.96
N ILE A 40 5.85 9.89 7.39
CA ILE A 40 5.96 8.62 8.12
C ILE A 40 6.94 8.69 9.30
N PRO A 41 8.13 9.32 9.19
CA PRO A 41 9.03 9.45 10.33
C PRO A 41 8.43 10.26 11.49
N LEU A 42 7.72 11.35 11.18
CA LEU A 42 7.02 12.16 12.20
C LEU A 42 5.99 11.32 12.94
N LEU A 43 5.15 10.57 12.21
CA LEU A 43 4.14 9.69 12.81
C LEU A 43 4.80 8.58 13.65
N LYS A 44 5.90 7.98 13.18
CA LYS A 44 6.63 6.96 13.94
C LYS A 44 7.19 7.48 15.25
N ILE A 45 7.67 8.72 15.29
CA ILE A 45 8.15 9.36 16.52
C ILE A 45 6.99 9.59 17.50
N MET A 46 5.87 10.13 17.01
CA MET A 46 4.69 10.39 17.85
C MET A 46 4.10 9.10 18.44
N PHE A 47 4.09 8.02 17.66
CA PHE A 47 3.56 6.72 18.06
C PHE A 47 4.65 5.73 18.50
N LEU A 48 5.86 6.20 18.82
CA LEU A 48 6.98 5.34 19.20
C LEU A 48 6.65 4.38 20.37
N PRO A 49 6.02 4.83 21.48
CA PRO A 49 5.70 3.93 22.59
C PRO A 49 4.78 2.80 22.14
N LEU A 50 3.74 3.13 21.38
CA LEU A 50 2.78 2.16 20.87
C LEU A 50 3.41 1.22 19.83
N ASN A 51 4.32 1.72 19.00
CA ASN A 51 5.05 0.91 18.04
C ASN A 51 5.95 -0.12 18.73
N LEU A 52 6.60 0.24 19.84
CA LEU A 52 7.38 -0.69 20.66
C LEU A 52 6.50 -1.74 21.34
N LEU A 53 5.37 -1.31 21.92
CA LEU A 53 4.41 -2.21 22.57
C LEU A 53 3.78 -3.22 21.60
N THR A 54 3.60 -2.83 20.33
CA THR A 54 3.00 -3.67 19.28
C THR A 54 4.04 -4.39 18.41
N LEU A 55 5.32 -4.40 18.81
CA LEU A 55 6.43 -5.04 18.10
C LEU A 55 6.52 -4.61 16.61
N GLY A 56 6.23 -3.35 16.32
CA GLY A 56 6.29 -2.80 14.97
C GLY A 56 4.99 -2.90 14.16
N LEU A 57 3.93 -3.55 14.65
CA LEU A 57 2.65 -3.63 13.93
C LEU A 57 2.06 -2.23 13.68
N PHE A 58 2.22 -1.30 14.62
CA PHE A 58 1.72 0.06 14.45
C PHE A 58 2.43 0.83 13.33
N THR A 59 3.67 0.47 12.98
CA THR A 59 4.36 1.01 11.80
C THR A 59 3.60 0.68 10.52
N TRP A 60 3.03 -0.52 10.41
CA TRP A 60 2.23 -0.87 9.26
C TRP A 60 0.93 -0.05 9.21
N ALA A 61 0.26 0.17 10.34
CA ALA A 61 -0.89 1.08 10.41
C ALA A 61 -0.54 2.51 9.95
N ILE A 62 0.64 3.02 10.34
CA ILE A 62 1.16 4.32 9.86
C ILE A 62 1.38 4.29 8.33
N ASN A 63 1.86 3.19 7.75
CA ASN A 63 1.99 3.05 6.30
C ASN A 63 0.62 2.98 5.58
N VAL A 64 -0.42 2.38 6.18
CA VAL A 64 -1.80 2.46 5.67
C VAL A 64 -2.24 3.91 5.57
N VAL A 65 -2.00 4.70 6.62
CA VAL A 65 -2.29 6.15 6.63
C VAL A 65 -1.49 6.85 5.52
N GLY A 66 -0.21 6.52 5.34
CA GLY A 66 0.60 7.07 4.25
C GLY A 66 0.03 6.80 2.86
N LEU A 67 -0.44 5.58 2.60
CA LEU A 67 -1.08 5.24 1.32
C LEU A 67 -2.41 5.98 1.14
N TYR A 68 -3.19 6.14 2.22
CA TYR A 68 -4.42 6.92 2.17
C TYR A 68 -4.13 8.41 1.86
N LEU A 69 -3.12 8.99 2.49
CA LEU A 69 -2.63 10.35 2.19
C LEU A 69 -2.19 10.47 0.74
N LEU A 70 -1.51 9.47 0.17
CA LEU A 70 -1.16 9.47 -1.25
C LEU A 70 -2.40 9.66 -2.12
N THR A 71 -3.46 8.88 -1.87
CA THR A 71 -4.70 8.98 -2.67
C THR A 71 -5.47 10.27 -2.44
N THR A 72 -5.20 10.96 -1.33
CA THR A 72 -5.78 12.27 -1.02
C THR A 72 -5.03 13.39 -1.76
N PHE A 73 -3.70 13.34 -1.79
CA PHE A 73 -2.86 14.38 -2.42
C PHE A 73 -2.59 14.16 -3.91
N VAL A 74 -2.73 12.93 -4.40
CA VAL A 74 -2.54 12.56 -5.80
C VAL A 74 -3.87 12.05 -6.37
N PRO A 75 -4.71 12.94 -6.94
CA PRO A 75 -6.07 12.60 -7.40
C PRO A 75 -6.14 11.52 -8.47
N ALA A 76 -5.00 11.26 -9.13
CA ALA A 76 -4.85 10.19 -10.09
C ALA A 76 -4.96 8.80 -9.46
N PHE A 77 -4.67 8.64 -8.17
CA PHE A 77 -4.79 7.38 -7.42
C PHE A 77 -6.07 7.34 -6.60
N ARG A 78 -6.69 6.17 -6.56
CA ARG A 78 -7.92 5.93 -5.78
C ARG A 78 -7.89 4.57 -5.12
N ILE A 79 -8.45 4.52 -3.91
CA ILE A 79 -8.79 3.28 -3.22
C ILE A 79 -10.31 3.15 -3.29
N ILE A 80 -10.77 2.11 -3.97
CA ILE A 80 -12.20 1.83 -4.16
C ILE A 80 -12.55 0.46 -3.56
N PRO A 81 -13.82 0.21 -3.22
CA PRO A 81 -14.27 -1.13 -2.87
C PRO A 81 -13.93 -2.12 -3.99
N TYR A 82 -13.53 -3.33 -3.62
CA TYR A 82 -13.10 -4.35 -4.55
C TYR A 82 -13.74 -5.69 -4.21
N TYR A 83 -14.37 -6.30 -5.21
CA TYR A 83 -14.85 -7.68 -5.12
C TYR A 83 -13.72 -8.62 -5.50
N PHE A 84 -13.20 -9.37 -4.53
CA PHE A 84 -12.25 -10.43 -4.79
C PHE A 84 -13.02 -11.67 -5.24
N PRO A 85 -12.79 -12.20 -6.46
CA PRO A 85 -13.60 -13.29 -7.01
C PRO A 85 -13.32 -14.67 -6.39
N GLY A 86 -12.37 -14.76 -5.45
CA GLY A 86 -11.86 -16.03 -4.97
C GLY A 86 -10.73 -16.56 -5.87
N SER A 87 -9.98 -17.53 -5.36
CA SER A 87 -8.91 -18.19 -6.12
C SER A 87 -8.68 -19.61 -5.58
N ASN A 88 -8.35 -20.54 -6.46
CA ASN A 88 -7.90 -21.88 -6.07
C ASN A 88 -6.38 -21.96 -6.26
N ILE A 89 -5.65 -22.19 -5.18
CA ILE A 89 -4.19 -22.33 -5.22
C ILE A 89 -3.84 -23.68 -4.60
N GLY A 90 -3.41 -24.63 -5.44
CA GLY A 90 -2.88 -25.92 -4.97
C GLY A 90 -3.86 -26.74 -4.14
N GLY A 91 -5.17 -26.67 -4.43
CA GLY A 91 -6.21 -27.38 -3.68
C GLY A 91 -6.75 -26.64 -2.46
N VAL A 92 -6.22 -25.45 -2.14
CA VAL A 92 -6.81 -24.54 -1.15
C VAL A 92 -7.75 -23.57 -1.87
N GLU A 93 -9.02 -23.59 -1.50
CA GLU A 93 -10.02 -22.65 -2.00
C GLU A 93 -10.01 -21.39 -1.14
N ILE A 94 -9.61 -20.27 -1.74
CA ILE A 94 -9.77 -18.95 -1.16
C ILE A 94 -11.13 -18.42 -1.64
N PRO A 95 -12.10 -18.22 -0.73
CA PRO A 95 -13.45 -17.81 -1.11
C PRO A 95 -13.46 -16.37 -1.64
N ALA A 96 -14.50 -16.06 -2.41
CA ALA A 96 -14.77 -14.70 -2.82
C ALA A 96 -15.11 -13.81 -1.61
N ALA A 97 -14.72 -12.54 -1.65
CA ALA A 97 -14.92 -11.60 -0.56
C ALA A 97 -15.12 -10.16 -1.06
N ASP A 98 -16.08 -9.46 -0.46
CA ASP A 98 -16.27 -8.03 -0.67
C ASP A 98 -15.34 -7.23 0.24
N LEU A 99 -14.37 -6.55 -0.36
CA LEU A 99 -13.45 -5.68 0.34
C LEU A 99 -13.95 -4.24 0.29
N ASN A 100 -14.25 -3.68 1.45
CA ASN A 100 -14.51 -2.25 1.57
C ASN A 100 -13.20 -1.44 1.40
N VAL A 101 -13.32 -0.11 1.32
CA VAL A 101 -12.17 0.80 1.15
C VAL A 101 -11.08 0.58 2.21
N LEU A 102 -11.48 0.32 3.47
CA LEU A 102 -10.54 0.08 4.57
C LEU A 102 -9.72 -1.19 4.34
N TRP A 103 -10.37 -2.31 3.99
CA TRP A 103 -9.68 -3.58 3.72
C TRP A 103 -8.76 -3.48 2.50
N VAL A 104 -9.19 -2.77 1.46
CA VAL A 104 -8.35 -2.51 0.29
C VAL A 104 -7.14 -1.66 0.68
N ALA A 105 -7.30 -0.60 1.47
CA ALA A 105 -6.17 0.22 1.92
C ALA A 105 -5.15 -0.57 2.76
N ILE A 106 -5.65 -1.43 3.64
CA ILE A 106 -4.86 -2.32 4.50
C ILE A 106 -4.04 -3.31 3.65
N LEU A 107 -4.70 -4.02 2.74
CA LEU A 107 -4.04 -5.00 1.88
C LEU A 107 -3.10 -4.34 0.87
N ALA A 108 -3.49 -3.20 0.31
CA ALA A 108 -2.65 -2.44 -0.61
C ALA A 108 -1.37 -1.95 0.08
N SER A 109 -1.45 -1.41 1.29
CA SER A 109 -0.26 -0.96 2.02
C SER A 109 0.66 -2.12 2.38
N PHE A 110 0.08 -3.28 2.73
CA PHE A 110 0.83 -4.51 2.97
C PHE A 110 1.57 -4.97 1.72
N LEU A 111 0.89 -5.04 0.57
CA LEU A 111 1.49 -5.42 -0.72
C LEU A 111 2.57 -4.44 -1.15
N VAL A 112 2.32 -3.13 -1.07
CA VAL A 112 3.33 -2.10 -1.40
C VAL A 112 4.56 -2.26 -0.52
N GLY A 113 4.38 -2.50 0.79
CA GLY A 113 5.47 -2.72 1.73
C GLY A 113 6.26 -3.98 1.42
N LEU A 114 5.56 -5.11 1.23
CA LEU A 114 6.15 -6.41 0.91
C LEU A 114 6.98 -6.33 -0.38
N ILE A 115 6.40 -5.77 -1.44
CA ILE A 115 7.06 -5.64 -2.75
C ILE A 115 8.26 -4.69 -2.64
N SER A 116 8.10 -3.56 -1.96
CA SER A 116 9.21 -2.61 -1.79
C SER A 116 10.37 -3.24 -1.02
N HIS A 117 10.09 -4.00 0.04
CA HIS A 117 11.13 -4.67 0.82
C HIS A 117 11.81 -5.78 0.03
N PHE A 118 11.05 -6.61 -0.67
CA PHE A 118 11.59 -7.66 -1.53
C PHE A 118 12.48 -7.09 -2.64
N LEU A 119 12.05 -6.00 -3.30
CA LEU A 119 12.86 -5.30 -4.29
C LEU A 119 14.11 -4.65 -3.69
N GLY A 120 14.00 -4.14 -2.46
CA GLY A 120 15.12 -3.67 -1.65
C GLY A 120 16.20 -4.73 -1.51
N TRP A 121 15.78 -5.87 -0.96
CA TRP A 121 16.64 -7.02 -0.73
C TRP A 121 17.27 -7.57 -2.02
N LEU A 122 16.58 -7.51 -3.16
CA LEU A 122 17.12 -7.97 -4.44
C LEU A 122 18.18 -7.03 -5.04
N ALA A 123 18.16 -5.76 -4.65
CA ALA A 123 19.04 -4.73 -5.21
C ALA A 123 20.35 -4.54 -4.42
N ASP A 124 20.44 -5.12 -3.23
CA ASP A 124 21.63 -5.16 -2.37
C ASP A 124 22.44 -6.44 -2.63
#